data_AF-A0A968MDY1-F1
#
_entry.id   AF-A0A968MDY1-F1
#
_cell.length_a   1.000
_cell.length_b   1.000
_cell.length_c   1.000
_cell.angle_alpha   90.00
_cell.angle_beta   90.00
_cell.angle_gamma   90.00
#
_symmetry.space_group_name_H-M   'P 1'
#
loop_
_entity.id
_entity.type
_entity.pdbx_description
1 polymer ?
#
loop_
_entity_poly.entity_id
_entity_poly.type
_entity_poly.pdbx_seq_one_letter_code
_entity_poly.pdbx_strand_id
1 'polypeptide(L)'
;MIAEKQPIHAIVTRGKGEVNETLIAACPDLQVIARCGVGLDNVNVDFATQKGIKVVNAPGSNADTVAEHALCLMLMLQRHLYASVQAVKQNDWQFRNRYQGDEIRGKTLGILGLGNIGSKVAHLAAAFGMHIIYWDVQPKNQVAYSYHAWKVYWRSPTSSVCTFRLCQLPNRC
;
A
#
# COMPACT_ATOMS: atom_id res chain seq x y z
N MET A 1 -36.77 2.25 3.46
CA MET A 1 -35.33 2.62 3.56
C MET A 1 -35.21 4.09 3.96
N ILE A 2 -34.13 4.55 4.61
CA ILE A 2 -33.97 5.97 5.02
C ILE A 2 -34.11 6.94 3.84
N ALA A 3 -33.83 6.48 2.61
CA ALA A 3 -33.99 7.22 1.36
C ALA A 3 -35.44 7.63 1.01
N GLU A 4 -36.47 7.03 1.61
CA GLU A 4 -37.87 7.32 1.24
C GLU A 4 -38.47 8.55 1.96
N LYS A 5 -37.77 9.15 2.93
CA LYS A 5 -38.36 10.17 3.81
C LYS A 5 -37.76 11.57 3.69
N GLN A 6 -36.55 11.73 3.13
CA GLN A 6 -35.88 13.01 3.01
C GLN A 6 -34.95 13.03 1.78
N PRO A 7 -34.79 14.20 1.12
CA PRO A 7 -33.88 14.33 -0.02
C PRO A 7 -32.42 14.17 0.43
N ILE A 8 -31.71 13.21 -0.17
CA ILE A 8 -30.31 12.90 0.12
C ILE A 8 -29.43 13.54 -0.94
N HIS A 9 -28.71 14.60 -0.56
CA HIS A 9 -27.82 15.34 -1.47
C HIS A 9 -26.38 14.83 -1.47
N ALA A 10 -25.97 14.12 -0.41
CA ALA A 10 -24.61 13.64 -0.25
C ALA A 10 -24.56 12.27 0.44
N ILE A 11 -23.67 11.41 -0.03
CA ILE A 11 -23.29 10.17 0.64
C ILE A 11 -21.85 10.31 1.12
N VAL A 12 -21.62 10.09 2.41
CA VAL A 12 -20.27 10.01 2.99
C VAL A 12 -20.02 8.59 3.43
N THR A 13 -19.02 7.92 2.84
CA THR A 13 -18.69 6.53 3.16
C THR A 13 -17.28 6.38 3.71
N ARG A 14 -17.14 5.49 4.69
CA ARG A 14 -15.87 5.05 5.28
C ARG A 14 -15.89 3.52 5.41
N GLY A 15 -14.72 2.89 5.24
CA GLY A 15 -14.59 1.44 5.41
C GLY A 15 -15.13 0.63 4.21
N LYS A 16 -15.91 -0.42 4.49
CA LYS A 16 -16.39 -1.42 3.52
C LYS A 16 -17.82 -1.19 3.00
N GLY A 17 -18.47 -0.08 3.35
CA GLY A 17 -19.82 0.20 2.88
C GLY A 17 -19.84 0.42 1.37
N GLU A 18 -20.54 -0.44 0.64
CA GLU A 18 -20.66 -0.37 -0.82
C GLU A 18 -21.66 0.71 -1.24
N VAL A 19 -21.20 1.62 -2.10
CA VAL A 19 -22.03 2.61 -2.80
C VAL A 19 -22.23 2.10 -4.21
N ASN A 20 -23.14 1.14 -4.34
CA ASN A 20 -23.47 0.46 -5.58
C ASN A 20 -24.58 1.19 -6.36
N GLU A 21 -24.86 0.72 -7.58
CA GLU A 21 -25.84 1.32 -8.49
C GLU A 21 -27.23 1.42 -7.87
N THR A 22 -27.66 0.38 -7.16
CA THR A 22 -28.96 0.33 -6.48
C THR A 22 -29.09 1.45 -5.45
N LEU A 23 -28.05 1.68 -4.63
CA LEU A 23 -28.06 2.75 -3.65
C LEU A 23 -28.06 4.13 -4.30
N ILE A 24 -27.24 4.31 -5.34
CA ILE A 24 -27.17 5.58 -6.08
C ILE A 24 -28.53 5.88 -6.75
N ALA A 25 -29.15 4.88 -7.38
CA ALA A 25 -30.46 5.02 -8.03
C ALA A 25 -31.60 5.32 -7.05
N ALA A 26 -31.48 4.84 -5.80
CA ALA A 26 -32.45 5.13 -4.74
C ALA A 26 -32.35 6.57 -4.20
N CYS A 27 -31.32 7.34 -4.58
CA CYS A 27 -31.10 8.72 -4.12
C CYS A 27 -31.17 9.70 -5.30
N PRO A 28 -32.38 10.14 -5.73
CA PRO A 28 -32.54 10.95 -6.95
C PRO A 28 -31.92 12.36 -6.85
N ASP A 29 -31.85 12.94 -5.65
CA ASP A 29 -31.29 14.27 -5.40
C ASP A 29 -29.77 14.25 -5.10
N LEU A 30 -29.11 13.10 -5.28
CA LEU A 30 -27.71 12.91 -4.93
C LEU A 30 -26.79 13.73 -5.85
N GLN A 31 -25.96 14.59 -5.25
CA GLN A 31 -25.04 15.46 -5.98
C GLN A 31 -23.58 15.04 -5.81
N VAL A 32 -23.24 14.45 -4.66
CA VAL A 32 -21.85 14.12 -4.32
C VAL A 32 -21.74 12.83 -3.49
N ILE A 33 -20.73 12.02 -3.80
CA ILE A 33 -20.29 10.90 -2.99
C ILE A 33 -18.88 11.20 -2.50
N ALA A 34 -18.72 11.35 -1.19
CA ALA A 34 -17.44 11.56 -0.55
C ALA A 34 -16.94 10.26 0.10
N ARG A 35 -15.79 9.79 -0.37
CA ARG A 35 -15.10 8.65 0.21
C ARG A 35 -14.03 9.15 1.18
N CYS A 36 -14.16 8.77 2.45
CA CYS A 36 -13.19 9.03 3.51
C CYS A 36 -11.99 8.06 3.41
N GLY A 37 -11.11 8.30 2.44
CA GLY A 37 -9.85 7.59 2.19
C GLY A 37 -9.43 7.61 0.72
N VAL A 38 -8.34 6.90 0.38
CA VAL A 38 -7.72 6.93 -0.97
C VAL A 38 -8.45 6.07 -2.01
N GLY A 39 -8.59 4.76 -1.76
CA GLY A 39 -9.19 3.81 -2.70
C GLY A 39 -10.69 4.04 -2.90
N LEU A 40 -11.16 3.80 -4.13
CA LEU A 40 -12.55 3.98 -4.57
C LEU A 40 -13.24 2.65 -4.89
N ASP A 41 -12.65 1.53 -4.46
CA ASP A 41 -13.08 0.17 -4.81
C ASP A 41 -14.52 -0.16 -4.38
N ASN A 42 -15.04 0.57 -3.40
CA ASN A 42 -16.38 0.40 -2.84
C ASN A 42 -17.42 1.38 -3.41
N VAL A 43 -17.06 2.19 -4.40
CA VAL A 43 -17.96 3.17 -5.03
C VAL A 43 -18.05 2.86 -6.52
N ASN A 44 -19.26 2.73 -7.07
CA ASN A 44 -19.43 2.62 -8.51
C ASN A 44 -19.26 4.01 -9.15
N VAL A 45 -18.01 4.36 -9.44
CA VAL A 45 -17.61 5.66 -10.02
C VAL A 45 -18.21 5.85 -11.41
N ASP A 46 -18.30 4.79 -12.21
CA ASP A 46 -18.82 4.86 -13.57
C ASP A 46 -20.30 5.22 -13.57
N PHE A 47 -21.11 4.54 -12.75
CA PHE A 47 -22.54 4.83 -12.62
C PHE A 47 -22.79 6.21 -12.01
N ALA A 48 -22.03 6.60 -10.99
CA ALA A 48 -22.09 7.96 -10.43
C ALA A 48 -21.79 9.02 -11.50
N THR A 49 -20.77 8.80 -12.32
CA THR A 49 -20.38 9.70 -13.41
C THR A 49 -21.48 9.82 -14.48
N GLN A 50 -22.10 8.71 -14.87
CA GLN A 50 -23.23 8.70 -15.83
C GLN A 50 -24.44 9.49 -15.32
N LYS A 51 -24.65 9.51 -14.00
CA LYS A 51 -25.73 10.26 -13.34
C LYS A 51 -25.35 11.73 -13.05
N GLY A 52 -24.15 12.18 -13.42
CA GLY A 52 -23.68 13.54 -13.16
C GLY A 52 -23.29 13.79 -11.70
N ILE A 53 -23.05 12.73 -10.92
CA ILE A 53 -22.75 12.78 -9.49
C ILE A 53 -21.24 12.85 -9.30
N LYS A 54 -20.77 13.82 -8.52
CA LYS A 54 -19.33 13.98 -8.25
C LYS A 54 -18.87 12.95 -7.24
N VAL A 55 -17.77 12.26 -7.52
CA VAL A 55 -17.09 11.38 -6.55
C VAL A 55 -15.80 12.06 -6.09
N VAL A 56 -15.65 12.23 -4.78
CA VAL A 56 -14.46 12.84 -4.17
C VAL A 56 -13.81 11.88 -3.19
N ASN A 57 -12.48 11.84 -3.18
CA ASN A 57 -11.67 11.03 -2.27
C ASN A 57 -10.57 11.88 -1.62
N ALA A 58 -9.79 11.25 -0.74
CA ALA A 58 -8.68 11.91 -0.04
C ALA A 58 -7.34 11.29 -0.48
N PRO A 59 -6.81 11.60 -1.68
CA PRO A 59 -5.58 11.01 -2.17
C PRO A 59 -4.39 11.43 -1.30
N GLY A 60 -3.54 10.46 -0.94
CA GLY A 60 -2.33 10.71 -0.16
C GLY A 60 -2.54 11.01 1.33
N SER A 61 -3.77 11.07 1.84
CA SER A 61 -4.06 11.49 3.22
C SER A 61 -3.45 10.59 4.30
N ASN A 62 -3.12 9.35 3.97
CA ASN A 62 -2.50 8.38 4.87
C ASN A 62 -1.11 7.92 4.38
N ALA A 63 -0.53 8.60 3.39
CA ALA A 63 0.65 8.11 2.72
C ALA A 63 1.87 8.07 3.67
N ASP A 64 2.03 9.07 4.54
CA ASP A 64 3.07 9.07 5.58
C ASP A 64 2.87 7.94 6.59
N THR A 65 1.65 7.79 7.12
CA THR A 65 1.32 6.72 8.07
C THR A 65 1.62 5.34 7.51
N VAL A 66 1.26 5.08 6.24
CA VAL A 66 1.53 3.79 5.60
C VAL A 66 3.03 3.60 5.37
N ALA A 67 3.75 4.66 4.98
CA ALA A 67 5.19 4.59 4.76
C ALA A 67 5.96 4.29 6.06
N GLU A 68 5.63 4.98 7.15
CA GLU A 68 6.19 4.72 8.49
C GLU A 68 5.87 3.30 8.96
N HIS A 69 4.63 2.85 8.76
CA HIS A 69 4.23 1.51 9.15
C HIS A 69 4.96 0.42 8.35
N ALA A 70 5.16 0.62 7.05
CA ALA A 70 5.91 -0.31 6.21
C ALA A 70 7.37 -0.45 6.69
N LEU A 71 8.02 0.66 7.03
CA LEU A 71 9.37 0.63 7.59
C LEU A 71 9.42 -0.01 8.97
N CYS A 72 8.42 0.25 9.82
CA CYS A 72 8.28 -0.41 11.11
C CYS A 72 8.25 -1.93 10.94
N LEU A 73 7.38 -2.45 10.05
CA LEU A 73 7.30 -3.88 9.76
C LEU A 73 8.62 -4.45 9.21
N MET A 74 9.28 -3.72 8.31
CA MET A 74 10.59 -4.12 7.77
C MET A 74 11.65 -4.24 8.88
N LEU A 75 11.73 -3.26 9.77
CA LEU A 75 12.64 -3.29 10.93
C LEU A 75 12.29 -4.41 11.91
N MET A 76 11.00 -4.64 12.17
CA MET A 76 10.55 -5.74 13.02
C MET A 76 10.98 -7.10 12.48
N LEU A 77 10.90 -7.31 11.17
CA LEU A 77 11.34 -8.53 10.51
C LEU A 77 12.86 -8.66 10.55
N GLN A 78 13.58 -7.63 10.11
CA GLN A 78 15.04 -7.63 10.05
C GLN A 78 15.68 -7.85 11.44
N ARG A 79 15.05 -7.36 12.50
CA ARG A 79 15.53 -7.47 13.88
C ARG A 79 14.90 -8.63 14.65
N HIS A 80 14.14 -9.51 14.00
CA HIS A 80 13.42 -10.62 14.65
C HIS A 80 12.69 -10.18 15.94
N LEU A 81 12.04 -9.02 15.88
CA LEU A 81 11.56 -8.32 17.09
C LEU A 81 10.49 -9.13 17.79
N TYR A 82 9.60 -9.80 17.05
CA TYR A 82 8.55 -10.62 17.63
C TYR A 82 9.13 -11.75 18.52
N ALA A 83 10.09 -12.52 18.00
CA ALA A 83 10.74 -13.59 18.77
C ALA A 83 11.46 -13.04 20.01
N SER A 84 12.15 -11.92 19.85
CA SER A 84 12.87 -11.26 20.94
C SER A 84 11.93 -10.79 22.05
N VAL A 85 10.80 -10.19 21.70
CA VAL A 85 9.77 -9.76 22.66
C VAL A 85 9.14 -10.96 23.38
N GLN A 86 8.88 -12.06 22.67
CA GLN A 86 8.33 -13.27 23.29
C GLN A 86 9.31 -13.89 24.30
N ALA A 87 10.61 -13.96 23.96
CA ALA A 87 11.63 -14.48 24.87
C ALA A 87 11.70 -13.68 26.18
N VAL A 88 11.69 -12.34 26.09
CA VAL A 88 11.68 -11.46 27.27
C VAL A 88 10.42 -11.67 28.12
N LYS A 89 9.24 -11.77 27.49
CA LYS A 89 7.98 -12.07 28.20
C LYS A 89 7.99 -13.42 28.93
N GLN A 90 8.81 -14.36 28.45
CA GLN A 90 8.99 -15.69 29.04
C GLN A 90 10.16 -15.74 30.04
N ASN A 91 10.79 -14.61 30.38
CA ASN A 91 12.00 -14.51 31.19
C ASN A 91 13.22 -15.26 30.63
N ASP A 92 13.23 -15.56 29.32
CA ASP A 92 14.37 -16.19 28.66
C ASP A 92 15.41 -15.15 28.22
N TRP A 93 16.25 -14.74 29.17
CA TRP A 93 17.38 -13.85 28.92
C TRP A 93 18.51 -14.52 28.12
N GLN A 94 18.54 -15.85 28.03
CA GLN A 94 19.54 -16.60 27.26
C GLN A 94 19.28 -16.53 25.75
N PHE A 95 18.07 -16.13 25.32
CA PHE A 95 17.74 -15.91 23.91
C PHE A 95 18.73 -15.00 23.19
N ARG A 96 19.35 -14.04 23.89
CA ARG A 96 20.38 -13.15 23.33
C ARG A 96 21.54 -13.90 22.67
N ASN A 97 21.89 -15.09 23.17
CA ASN A 97 23.02 -15.88 22.67
C ASN A 97 22.70 -16.57 21.32
N ARG A 98 21.41 -16.63 20.97
CA ARG A 98 20.90 -17.20 19.70
C ARG A 98 20.12 -16.18 18.88
N TYR A 99 20.21 -14.90 19.23
CA TYR A 99 19.61 -13.80 18.47
C TYR A 99 20.35 -13.62 17.14
N GLN A 100 19.60 -13.54 16.04
CA GLN A 100 20.13 -13.43 14.68
C GLN A 100 19.52 -12.27 13.90
N GLY A 101 19.44 -11.08 14.51
CA GLY A 101 19.09 -9.86 13.79
C GLY A 101 20.28 -9.24 13.08
N ASP A 102 20.01 -8.46 12.04
CA ASP A 102 21.02 -7.82 11.20
C ASP A 102 20.62 -6.35 10.92
N GLU A 103 21.53 -5.49 10.46
CA GLU A 103 21.23 -4.09 10.16
C GLU A 103 20.61 -3.92 8.77
N ILE A 104 19.81 -2.86 8.57
CA ILE A 104 19.30 -2.52 7.22
C ILE A 104 20.24 -1.61 6.43
N ARG A 105 21.19 -0.94 7.09
CA ARG A 105 22.11 0.01 6.44
C ARG A 105 22.95 -0.70 5.37
N GLY A 106 23.09 -0.10 4.20
CA GLY A 106 23.83 -0.66 3.07
C GLY A 106 23.11 -1.79 2.32
N LYS A 107 21.93 -2.24 2.78
CA LYS A 107 21.11 -3.21 2.03
C LYS A 107 20.30 -2.51 0.95
N THR A 108 19.88 -3.31 -0.04
CA THR A 108 19.05 -2.84 -1.15
C THR A 108 17.57 -3.06 -0.86
N LEU A 109 16.76 -2.00 -0.92
CA LEU A 109 15.31 -2.06 -0.86
C LEU A 109 14.72 -1.93 -2.27
N GLY A 110 13.96 -2.95 -2.69
CA GLY A 110 13.18 -2.91 -3.91
C GLY A 110 11.76 -2.42 -3.65
N ILE A 111 11.33 -1.39 -4.38
CA ILE A 111 9.98 -0.80 -4.27
C ILE A 111 9.20 -1.06 -5.56
N LEU A 112 8.02 -1.65 -5.44
CA LEU A 112 7.10 -1.85 -6.57
C LEU A 112 6.01 -0.77 -6.52
N GLY A 113 6.07 0.15 -7.48
CA GLY A 113 5.22 1.32 -7.60
C GLY A 113 5.80 2.51 -6.82
N LEU A 114 6.26 3.53 -7.54
CA LEU A 114 6.79 4.77 -6.97
C LEU A 114 5.71 5.87 -6.96
N GLY A 115 4.57 5.55 -6.36
CA GLY A 115 3.47 6.50 -6.12
C GLY A 115 3.63 7.29 -4.82
N ASN A 116 2.52 7.83 -4.29
CA ASN A 116 2.52 8.65 -3.06
C ASN A 116 3.17 7.92 -1.86
N ILE A 117 2.87 6.64 -1.67
CA ILE A 117 3.43 5.83 -0.56
C ILE A 117 4.85 5.39 -0.88
N GLY A 118 5.08 4.80 -2.05
CA GLY A 118 6.39 4.26 -2.44
C GLY A 118 7.50 5.31 -2.39
N SER A 119 7.20 6.55 -2.80
CA SER A 119 8.16 7.66 -2.75
C SER A 119 8.54 8.05 -1.32
N LYS A 120 7.58 8.01 -0.38
CA LYS A 120 7.82 8.29 1.05
C LYS A 120 8.60 7.17 1.72
N VAL A 121 8.28 5.91 1.41
CA VAL A 121 9.06 4.74 1.85
C VAL A 121 10.50 4.85 1.37
N ALA A 122 10.71 5.17 0.09
CA ALA A 122 12.03 5.36 -0.49
C ALA A 122 12.83 6.45 0.24
N HIS A 123 12.19 7.59 0.50
CA HIS A 123 12.83 8.71 1.19
C HIS A 123 13.28 8.34 2.61
N LEU A 124 12.39 7.72 3.38
CA LEU A 124 12.69 7.30 4.74
C LEU A 124 13.75 6.18 4.75
N ALA A 125 13.65 5.18 3.87
CA ALA A 125 14.64 4.11 3.76
C ALA A 125 16.04 4.61 3.35
N ALA A 126 16.10 5.60 2.46
CA ALA A 126 17.35 6.26 2.10
C ALA A 126 18.00 6.96 3.32
N ALA A 127 17.20 7.55 4.22
CA ALA A 127 17.70 8.12 5.47
C ALA A 127 18.31 7.07 6.42
N PHE A 128 17.87 5.81 6.36
CA PHE A 128 18.51 4.67 7.03
C PHE A 128 19.79 4.17 6.32
N GLY A 129 20.18 4.79 5.21
CA GLY A 129 21.36 4.43 4.43
C GLY A 129 21.17 3.18 3.56
N MET A 130 19.94 2.88 3.14
CA MET A 130 19.66 1.80 2.19
C MET A 130 19.86 2.25 0.75
N HIS A 131 20.19 1.31 -0.13
CA HIS A 131 20.16 1.52 -1.58
C HIS A 131 18.77 1.26 -2.12
N ILE A 132 18.16 2.24 -2.78
CA ILE A 132 16.77 2.10 -3.26
C ILE A 132 16.76 1.81 -4.76
N ILE A 133 16.08 0.74 -5.13
CA ILE A 133 15.72 0.43 -6.50
C ILE A 133 14.20 0.34 -6.61
N TYR A 134 13.65 0.71 -7.75
CA TYR A 134 12.21 0.66 -7.94
C TYR A 134 11.80 0.13 -9.31
N TRP A 135 10.59 -0.40 -9.35
CA TRP A 135 9.87 -0.71 -10.58
C TRP A 135 8.53 0.00 -10.55
N ASP A 136 8.04 0.43 -11.72
CA ASP A 136 6.74 1.05 -11.90
C ASP A 136 6.28 0.77 -13.35
N VAL A 137 4.98 0.87 -13.60
CA VAL A 137 4.36 0.67 -14.93
C VAL A 137 4.95 1.67 -15.92
N GLN A 138 5.15 2.91 -15.47
CA GLN A 138 5.87 3.93 -16.22
C GLN A 138 7.04 4.46 -15.38
N PRO A 139 8.26 4.52 -15.95
CA PRO A 139 9.38 5.13 -15.28
C PRO A 139 9.05 6.58 -14.89
N LYS A 140 9.29 6.93 -13.64
CA LYS A 140 9.23 8.32 -13.18
C LYS A 140 10.48 9.07 -13.63
N ASN A 141 10.30 10.22 -14.26
CA ASN A 141 11.40 11.14 -14.56
C ASN A 141 11.82 11.87 -13.27
N GLN A 142 13.11 12.23 -13.15
CA GLN A 142 13.64 13.07 -12.06
C GLN A 142 13.56 12.49 -10.64
N VAL A 143 13.64 11.17 -10.49
CA VAL A 143 13.77 10.54 -9.17
C VAL A 143 15.22 10.12 -8.90
N ALA A 144 15.67 10.25 -7.65
CA ALA A 144 17.03 9.93 -7.23
C ALA A 144 17.32 8.41 -7.16
N TYR A 145 16.31 7.58 -7.43
CA TYR A 145 16.37 6.13 -7.27
C TYR A 145 16.51 5.44 -8.63
N SER A 146 17.17 4.28 -8.66
CA SER A 146 17.40 3.56 -9.91
C SER A 146 16.15 2.79 -10.35
N TYR A 147 15.68 3.07 -11.56
CA TYR A 147 14.59 2.31 -12.18
C TYR A 147 15.12 0.99 -12.72
N HIS A 148 14.49 -0.12 -12.31
CA HIS A 148 14.82 -1.45 -12.77
C HIS A 148 13.61 -2.07 -13.46
N ALA A 149 13.70 -2.28 -14.78
CA ALA A 149 12.65 -2.91 -15.57
C ALA A 149 12.61 -4.42 -15.31
N TRP A 150 11.86 -4.85 -14.30
CA TRP A 150 11.59 -6.27 -14.04
C TRP A 150 10.30 -6.71 -14.68
N LYS A 151 10.28 -7.95 -15.18
CA LYS A 151 9.00 -8.63 -15.43
C LYS A 151 8.50 -9.18 -14.10
N VAL A 152 7.52 -8.50 -13.51
CA VAL A 152 6.80 -9.00 -12.34
C VAL A 152 5.83 -10.08 -12.83
N TYR A 153 6.13 -11.34 -12.54
CA TYR A 153 5.25 -12.45 -12.86
C TYR A 153 4.41 -12.82 -11.65
N TRP A 154 3.10 -12.63 -11.74
CA TRP A 154 2.14 -13.18 -10.77
C TRP A 154 1.83 -14.63 -11.14
N ARG A 155 2.33 -15.60 -10.37
CA ARG A 155 1.90 -17.00 -10.47
C ARG A 155 0.85 -17.29 -9.39
N SER A 156 -0.16 -18.09 -9.76
CA SER A 156 -1.37 -18.40 -8.98
C SER A 156 -1.09 -18.93 -7.55
N PRO A 157 -2.10 -18.95 -6.65
CA PRO A 157 -1.92 -19.13 -5.21
C PRO A 157 -1.52 -20.53 -4.74
N THR A 158 -1.27 -21.49 -5.65
CA THR A 158 -0.98 -22.89 -5.30
C THR A 158 0.46 -23.16 -4.87
N SER A 159 1.30 -22.12 -4.75
CA SER A 159 2.65 -22.23 -4.18
C SER A 159 2.84 -21.19 -3.08
N SER A 160 3.10 -21.65 -1.87
CA SER A 160 3.12 -20.92 -0.58
C SER A 160 4.23 -19.87 -0.43
N VAL A 161 4.80 -19.37 -1.53
CA VAL A 161 5.89 -18.40 -1.52
C VAL A 161 5.74 -17.48 -2.73
N CYS A 162 5.44 -16.20 -2.49
CA CYS A 162 5.69 -15.14 -3.47
C CYS A 162 7.19 -15.05 -3.71
N THR A 163 7.70 -15.89 -4.61
CA THR A 163 9.11 -15.86 -5.00
C THR A 163 9.28 -14.74 -6.00
N PHE A 164 9.77 -13.58 -5.57
CA PHE A 164 10.35 -12.60 -6.50
C PHE A 164 11.65 -13.18 -7.04
N ARG A 165 11.55 -13.99 -8.10
CA ARG A 165 12.73 -14.52 -8.77
C ARG A 165 13.36 -13.36 -9.53
N LEU A 166 14.46 -12.84 -8.99
CA LEU A 166 15.38 -11.94 -9.68
C LEU A 166 16.01 -12.69 -10.87
N CYS A 167 15.27 -12.80 -11.97
CA CYS A 167 15.86 -13.22 -13.24
C CYS A 167 16.43 -11.96 -13.88
N GLN A 168 17.74 -11.73 -13.68
CA GLN A 168 18.47 -10.89 -14.63
C GLN A 168 18.24 -11.51 -16.00
N LEU A 169 17.66 -10.75 -16.93
CA LEU A 169 17.64 -11.15 -18.33
C LEU A 169 19.10 -11.40 -18.72
N PRO A 170 19.48 -12.60 -19.18
CA PRO A 170 20.82 -12.80 -19.67
C PRO A 170 21.02 -11.82 -20.84
N ASN A 171 22.00 -10.94 -20.67
CA ASN A 171 22.53 -10.12 -21.74
C ASN A 171 22.86 -11.06 -22.90
N ARG A 172 22.09 -10.97 -23.99
CA ARG A 172 22.54 -11.47 -25.28
C ARG A 172 23.64 -10.53 -25.77
N CYS A 173 24.87 -10.98 -25.63
CA CYS A 173 25.83 -11.08 -26.72
C CYS A 173 26.42 -12.49 -26.63
#